data_AF-A0AA36MBG2-F1
#
_entry.id   AF-A0AA36MBG2-F1
#
_cell.length_a   1.000
_cell.length_b   1.000
_cell.length_c   1.000
_cell.angle_alpha   90.00
_cell.angle_beta   90.00
_cell.angle_gamma   90.00
#
_symmetry.space_group_name_H-M   'P 1'
#
loop_
_entity.id
_entity.type
_entity.pdbx_description
1 polymer ?
#
loop_
_entity_poly.entity_id
_entity_poly.type
_entity_poly.pdbx_seq_one_letter_code
_entity_poly.pdbx_strand_id
1 'polypeptide(L)'
;MTTVPQSATYQFEDEELNLIKSTGVSCDRLRQALKKCIKESHCVQVQARSAKECIDAHDGSVPEKCFALLNNFSDCKRSLVDMRSRFRGRKGDL
;
A
#
# COMPACT_ATOMS: atom_id res chain seq x y z
N MET A 1 -9.40 21.54 32.48
CA MET A 1 -8.41 22.36 31.77
C MET A 1 -7.38 21.41 31.18
N THR A 2 -7.23 21.47 29.85
CA THR A 2 -6.17 20.95 28.95
C THR A 2 -4.99 20.22 29.61
N THR A 3 -4.52 19.06 29.13
CA THR A 3 -3.70 18.97 27.90
C THR A 3 -3.58 17.53 27.34
N VAL A 4 -3.70 17.39 26.02
CA VAL A 4 -2.98 16.39 25.18
C VAL A 4 -1.89 17.19 24.44
N PRO A 5 -0.77 16.64 23.90
CA PRO A 5 -0.14 15.30 23.99
C PRO A 5 1.36 15.33 24.38
N GLN A 6 1.94 14.19 24.72
CA GLN A 6 3.36 13.79 24.55
C GLN A 6 3.45 12.39 25.19
N SER A 7 3.66 11.27 24.52
CA SER A 7 4.47 10.96 23.36
C SER A 7 3.85 9.77 22.62
N ALA A 8 3.23 10.02 21.46
CA ALA A 8 2.90 8.96 20.52
C ALA A 8 4.16 8.64 19.72
N THR A 9 5.07 7.84 20.28
CA THR A 9 6.09 7.17 19.49
C THR A 9 5.41 6.07 18.68
N TYR A 10 4.72 6.47 17.61
CA TYR A 10 4.43 5.56 16.50
C TYR A 10 5.75 5.30 15.78
N GLN A 11 6.60 4.48 16.40
CA GLN A 11 7.69 3.84 15.68
C GLN A 11 7.07 2.66 14.94
N PHE A 12 6.60 2.92 13.72
CA PHE A 12 6.48 1.90 12.69
C PHE A 12 7.42 2.31 11.55
N GLU A 13 8.70 2.41 11.85
CA GLU A 13 9.69 2.02 10.86
C GLU A 13 9.66 0.51 10.84
N ASP A 14 8.71 -0.04 10.08
CA ASP A 14 8.60 -1.48 9.87
C ASP A 14 9.87 -1.96 9.15
N GLU A 15 10.89 -2.35 9.91
CA GLU A 15 12.10 -3.02 9.44
C GLU A 15 11.74 -4.24 8.57
N GLU A 16 10.60 -4.87 8.88
CA GLU A 16 9.99 -5.98 8.17
C GLU A 16 9.61 -5.64 6.71
N LEU A 17 9.24 -4.39 6.40
CA LEU A 17 8.92 -3.93 5.04
C LEU A 17 10.17 -3.80 4.15
N ASN A 18 11.34 -3.56 4.74
CA ASN A 18 12.63 -3.57 4.04
C ASN A 18 13.20 -4.99 3.89
N LEU A 19 12.77 -5.94 4.74
CA LEU A 19 13.09 -7.36 4.61
C LEU A 19 12.16 -8.12 3.65
N ILE A 20 11.17 -7.46 3.05
CA ILE A 20 10.36 -8.04 1.98
C ILE A 20 11.28 -8.42 0.83
N LYS A 21 11.69 -9.67 0.83
CA LYS A 21 12.48 -10.27 -0.24
C LYS A 21 11.59 -10.31 -1.47
N SER A 22 11.93 -9.52 -2.47
CA SER A 22 11.23 -9.56 -3.75
C SER A 22 11.36 -10.98 -4.31
N THR A 23 10.24 -11.57 -4.71
CA THR A 23 10.22 -12.93 -5.26
C THR A 23 10.66 -12.96 -6.73
N GLY A 24 11.31 -11.89 -7.21
CA GLY A 24 11.69 -11.69 -8.60
C GLY A 24 10.51 -11.37 -9.54
N VAL A 25 9.27 -11.34 -9.02
CA VAL A 25 8.09 -10.96 -9.81
C VAL A 25 7.96 -9.43 -9.79
N SER A 26 7.60 -8.89 -10.94
CA SER A 26 7.53 -7.44 -11.12
C SER A 26 6.45 -6.83 -10.23
N CYS A 27 6.72 -5.68 -9.62
CA CYS A 27 5.81 -4.98 -8.71
C CYS A 27 5.47 -5.73 -7.40
N ASP A 28 6.26 -6.75 -7.01
CA ASP A 28 6.00 -7.54 -5.80
C ASP A 28 6.01 -6.71 -4.52
N ARG A 29 6.98 -5.81 -4.39
CA ARG A 29 7.10 -4.96 -3.20
C ARG A 29 5.84 -4.12 -2.98
N LEU A 30 5.36 -3.48 -4.04
CA LEU A 30 4.10 -2.73 -4.04
C LEU A 30 2.90 -3.61 -3.73
N ARG A 31 2.85 -4.82 -4.29
CA ARG A 31 1.77 -5.79 -4.03
C ARG A 31 1.71 -6.17 -2.55
N GLN A 32 2.86 -6.43 -1.93
CA GLN A 32 2.94 -6.80 -0.53
C GLN A 32 2.61 -5.62 0.38
N ALA A 33 3.14 -4.44 0.09
CA ALA A 33 2.83 -3.20 0.81
C ALA A 33 1.33 -2.88 0.77
N LEU A 34 0.70 -2.96 -0.41
CA LEU A 34 -0.74 -2.75 -0.56
C LEU A 34 -1.56 -3.77 0.24
N LYS A 35 -1.17 -5.06 0.18
CA LYS A 35 -1.84 -6.13 0.93
C LYS A 35 -1.74 -5.89 2.44
N LYS A 36 -0.56 -5.48 2.94
CA LYS A 36 -0.35 -5.15 4.36
C LYS A 36 -1.26 -3.98 4.76
N CYS A 37 -1.22 -2.90 3.99
CA CYS A 37 -2.04 -1.70 4.23
C CYS A 37 -3.53 -2.01 4.32
N ILE A 38 -4.07 -2.81 3.39
CA ILE A 38 -5.49 -3.18 3.39
C ILE A 38 -5.83 -4.11 4.57
N LYS A 39 -4.93 -5.04 4.93
CA LYS A 39 -5.14 -5.96 6.07
C LYS A 39 -5.16 -5.22 7.42
N GLU A 40 -4.42 -4.13 7.54
CA GLU A 40 -4.40 -3.27 8.71
C GLU A 40 -5.57 -2.28 8.75
N SER A 41 -6.23 -2.05 7.61
CA SER A 41 -7.35 -1.11 7.54
C SER A 41 -8.59 -1.61 8.31
N HIS A 42 -9.36 -0.65 8.84
CA HIS A 42 -10.58 -0.91 9.59
C HIS A 42 -11.65 -1.64 8.76
N CYS A 43 -11.65 -1.45 7.44
CA CYS A 43 -12.58 -2.14 6.54
C CYS A 43 -12.45 -3.67 6.61
N VAL A 44 -11.22 -4.19 6.61
CA VAL A 44 -11.01 -5.64 6.67
C VAL A 44 -11.11 -6.15 8.10
N GLN A 45 -10.61 -5.40 9.08
CA GLN A 45 -10.59 -5.86 10.47
C GLN A 45 -11.96 -5.85 11.13
N VAL A 46 -12.78 -4.83 10.87
CA VAL A 46 -14.05 -4.65 11.58
C VAL A 46 -15.25 -5.04 10.73
N GLN A 47 -15.26 -4.68 9.45
CA GLN A 47 -16.39 -5.00 8.58
C GLN A 47 -16.28 -6.38 7.93
N ALA A 48 -15.11 -7.04 8.04
CA ALA A 48 -14.81 -8.35 7.44
C ALA A 48 -15.16 -8.45 5.94
N ARG A 49 -15.12 -7.31 5.23
CA ARG A 49 -15.40 -7.23 3.78
C ARG A 49 -14.20 -7.68 2.96
N SER A 50 -14.45 -8.04 1.71
CA SER A 50 -13.36 -8.36 0.79
C SER A 50 -12.54 -7.10 0.47
N ALA A 51 -11.23 -7.28 0.24
CA ALA A 51 -10.33 -6.18 -0.09
C ALA A 51 -10.80 -5.36 -1.32
N LYS A 52 -11.46 -6.00 -2.29
CA LYS A 52 -12.03 -5.32 -3.46
C LYS A 52 -13.17 -4.38 -3.06
N GLU A 53 -14.13 -4.89 -2.29
CA GLU A 53 -15.25 -4.08 -1.81
C GLU A 53 -14.77 -2.91 -0.95
N CYS A 54 -13.70 -3.11 -0.16
CA CYS A 54 -13.10 -2.02 0.63
C CYS A 54 -12.50 -0.90 -0.22
N ILE A 55 -11.92 -1.24 -1.37
CA ILE A 55 -11.37 -0.24 -2.30
C ILE A 55 -12.51 0.44 -3.06
N ASP A 56 -13.47 -0.35 -3.55
CA ASP A 56 -14.55 0.15 -4.40
C ASP A 56 -15.55 1.04 -3.65
N ALA A 57 -15.80 0.75 -2.37
CA ALA A 57 -16.78 1.49 -1.58
C ALA A 57 -16.31 2.90 -1.20
N HIS A 58 -14.99 3.17 -1.12
CA HIS A 58 -14.43 4.48 -0.75
C HIS A 58 -15.06 5.12 0.51
N ASP A 59 -15.60 4.32 1.44
CA ASP A 59 -16.38 4.75 2.61
C ASP A 59 -15.55 5.47 3.70
N GLY A 60 -14.30 5.86 3.41
CA GLY A 60 -13.35 6.43 4.39
C GLY A 60 -12.81 5.41 5.41
N SER A 61 -13.19 4.14 5.29
CA SER A 61 -12.73 3.03 6.15
C SER A 61 -11.31 2.57 5.84
N VAL A 62 -10.79 2.93 4.67
CA VAL A 62 -9.43 2.66 4.21
C VAL A 62 -8.64 3.98 4.21
N PRO A 63 -7.44 4.03 4.83
CA PRO A 63 -6.66 5.26 4.87
C PRO A 63 -6.13 5.64 3.48
N GLU A 64 -5.99 6.94 3.22
CA GLU A 64 -5.47 7.48 1.95
C GLU A 64 -4.12 6.89 1.52
N LYS A 65 -3.28 6.51 2.49
CA LYS A 65 -2.01 5.83 2.24
C LYS A 65 -2.18 4.55 1.41
N CYS A 66 -3.25 3.77 1.63
CA CYS A 66 -3.49 2.57 0.85
C CYS A 66 -3.91 2.89 -0.59
N PHE A 67 -4.66 3.97 -0.80
CA PHE A 67 -5.01 4.44 -2.15
C PHE A 67 -3.78 4.95 -2.92
N ALA A 68 -2.84 5.61 -2.23
CA ALA A 68 -1.55 5.95 -2.83
C ALA A 68 -0.76 4.69 -3.25
N LEU A 69 -0.72 3.65 -2.42
CA LEU A 69 -0.10 2.37 -2.77
C LEU A 69 -0.82 1.67 -3.95
N LEU A 70 -2.14 1.75 -4.01
CA LEU A 70 -2.95 1.21 -5.12
C LEU A 70 -2.58 1.91 -6.43
N ASN A 71 -2.49 3.24 -6.43
CA ASN A 71 -2.08 4.02 -7.60
C ASN A 71 -0.69 3.61 -8.07
N ASN A 72 0.29 3.54 -7.16
CA ASN A 72 1.64 3.08 -7.48
C ASN A 72 1.65 1.65 -8.04
N PHE A 73 0.88 0.73 -7.47
CA PHE A 73 0.76 -0.64 -7.97
C PHE A 73 0.16 -0.69 -9.38
N SER A 74 -0.87 0.13 -9.63
CA SER A 74 -1.50 0.23 -10.96
C SER A 74 -0.55 0.84 -11.99
N ASP A 75 0.24 1.84 -11.62
CA ASP A 75 1.26 2.45 -12.47
C ASP A 75 2.40 1.48 -12.77
N CYS A 76 2.83 0.71 -11.77
CA CYS A 76 3.83 -0.33 -11.96
C CYS A 76 3.32 -1.37 -12.97
N LYS A 77 2.08 -1.86 -12.81
CA LYS A 77 1.47 -2.81 -13.73
C LYS A 77 1.29 -2.23 -15.14
N ARG A 78 0.89 -0.95 -15.26
CA ARG A 78 0.80 -0.24 -16.55
C ARG A 78 2.17 -0.14 -17.21
N SER A 79 3.23 0.12 -16.43
CA SER A 79 4.61 0.21 -16.95
C SER A 79 5.16 -1.12 -17.46
N LEU A 80 4.58 -2.27 -17.08
CA LEU A 80 4.98 -3.57 -17.64
C LEU A 80 4.45 -3.80 -19.05
N VAL A 81 3.31 -3.19 -19.37
CA VAL A 81 2.65 -3.33 -20.68
C VAL A 81 3.03 -2.16 -21.61
N ASP A 82 3.36 -1.00 -21.06
CA ASP A 82 3.83 0.13 -21.84
C ASP A 82 5.25 -0.14 -22.40
N MET A 83 5.41 -0.04 -23.71
CA MET A 83 6.72 -0.21 -24.35
C MET A 83 7.64 0.98 -24.08
N ARG A 84 7.09 2.15 -23.77
CA ARG A 84 7.86 3.39 -23.52
C ARG A 84 8.61 3.39 -22.19
N SER A 85 8.13 2.63 -21.21
CA SER A 85 8.79 2.42 -19.90
C SER A 85 9.97 1.47 -19.99
N ARG A 86 10.16 0.73 -21.09
CA ARG A 86 11.36 -0.11 -21.29
C ARG A 86 12.65 0.71 -21.30
N PHE A 87 12.60 1.93 -21.84
CA PHE A 87 13.75 2.85 -21.88
C PHE A 87 13.83 3.77 -20.67
N ARG A 88 12.69 4.09 -20.05
CA ARG A 88 12.60 5.05 -18.94
C ARG A 88 12.68 4.40 -17.55
N GLY A 89 12.66 3.07 -17.49
CA GLY A 89 12.56 2.32 -16.24
C GLY A 89 11.11 2.10 -15.80
N ARG A 90 10.92 1.10 -14.94
CA ARG A 90 9.62 0.78 -14.35
C ARG A 90 9.27 1.82 -13.28
N LYS A 91 7.98 2.17 -13.21
CA LYS A 91 7.48 3.11 -12.19
C LYS A 91 7.11 2.35 -10.93
N GLY A 92 7.56 2.82 -9.77
CA GLY A 92 7.12 2.36 -8.45
C GLY A 92 7.79 1.08 -7.91
N ASP A 93 8.72 0.48 -8.65
CA ASP A 93 9.50 -0.70 -8.20
C ASP A 93 10.91 -0.24 -7.79
N LEU A 94 11.03 0.37 -6.61
CA LEU A 94 12.31 0.75 -5.97
C LEU A 94 12.67 -0.25 -4.87
#